data_AF-R9LZD0-F1
#
_entry.id   AF-R9LZD0-F1
#
_cell.length_a   1.000
_cell.length_b   1.000
_cell.length_c   1.000
_cell.angle_alpha   90.00
_cell.angle_beta   90.00
_cell.angle_gamma   90.00
#
_symmetry.space_group_name_H-M   'P 1'
#
loop_
_entity.id
_entity.type
_entity.pdbx_description
1 polymer ?
#
loop_
_entity_poly.entity_id
_entity_poly.type
_entity_poly.pdbx_seq_one_letter_code
_entity_poly.pdbx_strand_id
1 'polypeptide(L)'
;MNRQQLSAVRRVLKREKKNCKNDDLFQRPGLHPSMGRHLATDGHIAILLDSPLKNVPVGSCMDSLGGTIYKECNRGEHFPLDDTEIMPELWTKLRADDYDLGPVEMTAYTEDGYVIRGNFSPTCLLDAWEAVGEDACFYLGFGGMGRQRLTLLVAPPEGSQSKGVGVLIARVLEERS
;
A
#
# COMPACT_ATOMS: atom_id res chain seq x y z
N MET A 1 14.63 -3.44 -6.92
CA MET A 1 14.44 -3.03 -5.51
C MET A 1 15.77 -2.88 -4.76
N ASN A 2 15.91 -1.84 -3.94
CA ASN A 2 17.01 -1.62 -3.00
C ASN A 2 16.73 -2.31 -1.64
N ARG A 3 17.66 -2.16 -0.67
CA ARG A 3 17.53 -2.79 0.67
C ARG A 3 16.35 -2.25 1.48
N GLN A 4 16.03 -0.97 1.35
CA GLN A 4 14.93 -0.31 2.05
C GLN A 4 13.58 -0.82 1.52
N GLN A 5 13.40 -0.81 0.21
CA GLN A 5 12.19 -1.36 -0.45
C GLN A 5 11.95 -2.82 -0.06
N LEU A 6 13.01 -3.63 -0.05
CA LEU A 6 12.90 -5.04 0.37
C LEU A 6 12.55 -5.17 1.86
N SER A 7 13.08 -4.30 2.71
CA SER A 7 12.75 -4.26 4.13
C SER A 7 11.27 -3.95 4.35
N ALA A 8 10.73 -2.96 3.64
CA ALA A 8 9.32 -2.59 3.70
C ALA A 8 8.39 -3.74 3.33
N VAL A 9 8.61 -4.39 2.18
CA VAL A 9 7.80 -5.55 1.78
C VAL A 9 7.89 -6.69 2.79
N ARG A 10 9.08 -6.93 3.37
CA ARG A 10 9.25 -7.96 4.41
C ARG A 10 8.54 -7.62 5.72
N ARG A 11 8.41 -6.34 6.08
CA ARG A 11 7.62 -5.92 7.26
C ARG A 11 6.13 -6.22 7.05
N VAL A 12 5.60 -5.94 5.86
CA VAL A 12 4.21 -6.30 5.50
C VAL A 12 3.98 -7.81 5.63
N LEU A 13 4.83 -8.64 5.01
CA LEU A 13 4.73 -10.10 5.10
C LEU A 13 4.88 -10.63 6.54
N LYS A 14 5.72 -10.00 7.35
CA LYS A 14 5.87 -10.34 8.77
C LYS A 14 4.58 -10.03 9.54
N ARG A 15 3.92 -8.90 9.27
CA ARG A 15 2.64 -8.55 9.88
C ARG A 15 1.52 -9.47 9.42
N GLU A 16 1.46 -9.81 8.13
CA GLU A 16 0.53 -10.81 7.61
C GLU A 16 0.62 -12.13 8.39
N LYS A 17 1.85 -12.67 8.51
CA LYS A 17 2.08 -13.92 9.25
C LYS A 17 1.66 -13.82 10.72
N LYS A 18 1.81 -12.65 11.33
CA LYS A 18 1.36 -12.39 12.73
C LYS A 18 -0.17 -12.33 12.82
N ASN A 19 -0.83 -11.77 11.80
CA ASN A 19 -2.28 -11.60 11.76
C ASN A 19 -3.03 -12.87 11.34
N CYS A 20 -2.35 -13.78 10.62
CA CYS A 20 -2.88 -15.07 10.22
C CYS A 20 -3.16 -15.93 11.46
N LYS A 21 -4.45 -16.20 11.72
CA LYS A 21 -4.85 -17.14 12.77
C LYS A 21 -4.55 -18.56 12.30
N ASN A 22 -4.05 -19.42 13.19
CA ASN A 22 -3.65 -20.80 12.87
C ASN A 22 -4.79 -21.67 12.29
N ASP A 23 -6.05 -21.25 12.46
CA ASP A 23 -7.24 -21.99 12.00
C ASP A 23 -7.73 -21.56 10.61
N ASP A 24 -7.10 -20.57 9.96
CA ASP A 24 -7.51 -20.10 8.64
C ASP A 24 -6.96 -21.02 7.53
N LEU A 25 -7.56 -22.21 7.41
CA LEU A 25 -7.19 -23.27 6.46
C LEU A 25 -7.17 -22.80 4.99
N PHE A 26 -7.77 -21.65 4.69
CA PHE A 26 -7.90 -21.12 3.33
C PHE A 26 -6.88 -20.02 2.99
N GLN A 27 -6.18 -19.45 3.98
CA GLN A 27 -5.20 -18.38 3.76
C GLN A 27 -3.82 -18.78 4.26
N ARG A 28 -2.97 -19.23 3.35
CA ARG A 28 -1.55 -19.43 3.60
C ARG A 28 -0.84 -18.07 3.48
N PRO A 29 -0.14 -17.61 4.54
CA PRO A 29 0.59 -16.35 4.48
C PRO A 29 1.83 -16.46 3.58
N GLY A 30 2.24 -15.35 3.00
CA GLY A 30 3.40 -15.28 2.12
C GLY A 30 3.20 -14.36 0.92
N LEU A 31 4.04 -14.52 -0.10
CA LEU A 31 3.91 -13.76 -1.32
C LEU A 31 2.84 -14.37 -2.22
N HIS A 32 1.72 -13.68 -2.40
CA HIS A 32 0.54 -14.19 -3.09
C HIS A 32 0.68 -14.03 -4.60
N PRO A 33 0.53 -15.10 -5.39
CA PRO A 33 0.27 -14.97 -6.82
C PRO A 33 -1.03 -14.17 -7.04
N SER A 34 -1.02 -13.24 -7.99
CA SER A 34 -2.21 -12.45 -8.33
C SER A 34 -2.12 -11.93 -9.76
N MET A 35 -3.00 -12.39 -10.66
CA MET A 35 -3.11 -11.93 -12.06
C MET A 35 -1.77 -11.89 -12.82
N GLY A 36 -0.92 -12.91 -12.66
CA GLY A 36 0.43 -12.96 -13.28
C GLY A 36 1.47 -12.06 -12.62
N ARG A 37 1.13 -11.42 -11.50
CA ARG A 37 1.98 -10.60 -10.62
C ARG A 37 2.07 -11.24 -9.24
N HIS A 38 2.69 -10.53 -8.30
CA HIS A 38 2.86 -10.98 -6.93
C HIS A 38 2.42 -9.90 -5.94
N LEU A 39 1.77 -10.30 -4.86
CA LEU A 39 1.18 -9.38 -3.90
C LEU A 39 1.66 -9.71 -2.48
N ALA A 40 2.11 -8.70 -1.75
CA ALA A 40 2.38 -8.79 -0.32
C ALA A 40 1.36 -7.92 0.42
N THR A 41 0.64 -8.47 1.38
CA THR A 41 -0.38 -7.72 2.13
C THR A 41 -0.51 -8.20 3.55
N ASP A 42 -0.86 -7.31 4.47
CA ASP A 42 -1.27 -7.62 5.84
C ASP A 42 -2.77 -7.36 6.09
N GLY A 43 -3.51 -7.07 5.01
CA GLY A 43 -4.91 -6.67 5.01
C GLY A 43 -5.16 -5.16 5.10
N HIS A 44 -4.16 -4.34 5.43
CA HIS A 44 -4.28 -2.87 5.50
C HIS A 44 -3.45 -2.17 4.43
N ILE A 45 -2.29 -2.73 4.10
CA ILE A 45 -1.49 -2.37 2.93
C ILE A 45 -1.41 -3.58 1.98
N ALA A 46 -1.43 -3.33 0.67
CA ALA A 46 -1.14 -4.32 -0.37
C ALA A 46 -0.11 -3.76 -1.35
N ILE A 47 1.01 -4.46 -1.52
CA ILE A 47 2.10 -4.08 -2.42
C ILE A 47 2.13 -5.06 -3.59
N LEU A 48 1.93 -4.53 -4.80
CA LEU A 48 1.98 -5.29 -6.04
C LEU A 48 3.39 -5.24 -6.61
N LEU A 49 3.95 -6.41 -6.89
CA LEU A 49 5.29 -6.63 -7.43
C LEU A 49 5.19 -7.22 -8.83
N ASP A 50 6.10 -6.82 -9.72
CA ASP A 50 6.19 -7.38 -11.07
C ASP A 50 6.68 -8.83 -11.12
N SER A 51 7.44 -9.24 -10.10
CA SER A 51 8.17 -10.50 -10.03
C SER A 51 8.22 -11.02 -8.59
N PRO A 52 8.45 -12.33 -8.38
CA PRO A 52 8.51 -12.88 -7.03
C PRO A 52 9.79 -12.45 -6.29
N LEU A 53 9.71 -12.35 -4.97
CA LEU A 53 10.88 -12.16 -4.11
C LEU A 53 11.60 -13.48 -3.85
N LYS A 54 12.93 -13.47 -3.94
CA LYS A 54 13.76 -14.63 -3.59
C LYS A 54 13.61 -14.98 -2.10
N ASN A 55 13.53 -16.27 -1.80
CA ASN A 55 13.46 -16.82 -0.44
C ASN A 55 12.25 -16.34 0.37
N VAL A 56 11.15 -16.00 -0.29
CA VAL A 56 9.87 -15.70 0.35
C VAL A 56 8.90 -16.84 0.06
N PRO A 57 8.24 -17.43 1.09
CA PRO A 57 7.23 -18.46 0.87
C PRO A 57 6.10 -17.94 -0.01
N VAL A 58 5.59 -18.78 -0.90
CA VAL A 58 4.41 -18.46 -1.70
C VAL A 58 3.17 -18.51 -0.80
N GLY A 59 2.29 -17.51 -0.86
CA GLY A 59 1.03 -17.47 -0.14
C GLY A 59 -0.12 -18.16 -0.89
N SER A 60 -1.35 -18.00 -0.42
CA SER A 60 -2.57 -18.31 -1.20
C SER A 60 -2.72 -17.34 -2.39
N CYS A 61 -3.44 -17.74 -3.44
CA CYS A 61 -3.71 -16.83 -4.57
C CYS A 61 -4.66 -15.69 -4.17
N MET A 62 -4.41 -14.47 -4.64
CA MET A 62 -5.19 -13.26 -4.31
C MET A 62 -5.59 -12.46 -5.56
N ASP A 63 -6.15 -13.13 -6.57
CA ASP A 63 -6.61 -12.48 -7.81
C ASP A 63 -7.71 -11.42 -7.56
N SER A 64 -8.60 -11.64 -6.59
CA SER A 64 -9.66 -10.68 -6.26
C SER A 64 -9.11 -9.33 -5.79
N LEU A 65 -8.08 -9.35 -4.95
CA LEU A 65 -7.44 -8.14 -4.46
C LEU A 65 -6.62 -7.45 -5.57
N GLY A 66 -5.86 -8.21 -6.36
CA GLY A 66 -5.15 -7.68 -7.52
C GLY A 66 -6.09 -7.03 -8.54
N GLY A 67 -7.22 -7.68 -8.84
CA GLY A 67 -8.25 -7.13 -9.71
C GLY A 67 -8.93 -5.88 -9.14
N THR A 68 -9.04 -5.77 -7.81
CA THR A 68 -9.53 -4.56 -7.15
C THR A 68 -8.55 -3.41 -7.31
N ILE A 69 -7.26 -3.63 -7.02
CA ILE A 69 -6.19 -2.63 -7.21
C ILE A 69 -6.17 -2.17 -8.67
N TYR A 70 -6.17 -3.10 -9.63
CA TYR A 70 -6.16 -2.78 -11.05
C TYR A 70 -7.36 -1.90 -11.44
N LYS A 71 -8.57 -2.20 -10.95
CA LYS A 71 -9.75 -1.37 -11.22
C LYS A 71 -9.61 0.03 -10.61
N GLU A 72 -9.10 0.14 -9.39
CA GLU A 72 -8.85 1.43 -8.73
C GLU A 72 -7.90 2.30 -9.57
N CYS A 73 -6.78 1.76 -10.04
CA CYS A 73 -5.83 2.50 -10.88
C CYS A 73 -6.45 3.04 -12.18
N ASN A 74 -7.43 2.35 -12.76
CA ASN A 74 -7.98 2.67 -14.08
C ASN A 74 -9.32 3.43 -14.04
N ARG A 75 -9.88 3.69 -12.84
CA ARG A 75 -11.21 4.32 -12.70
C ARG A 75 -11.19 5.84 -12.83
N GLY A 76 -10.05 6.49 -12.58
CA GLY A 76 -9.97 7.96 -12.54
C GLY A 76 -10.67 8.56 -11.31
N GLU A 77 -10.69 7.83 -10.19
CA GLU A 77 -11.32 8.27 -8.92
C GLU A 77 -10.29 8.52 -7.81
N HIS A 78 -9.02 8.56 -8.19
CA HIS A 78 -7.89 8.85 -7.32
C HIS A 78 -7.20 10.11 -7.82
N PHE A 79 -7.03 11.06 -6.92
CA PHE A 79 -6.49 12.38 -7.22
C PHE A 79 -5.12 12.53 -6.59
N PRO A 80 -4.15 13.16 -7.27
CA PRO A 80 -2.80 13.32 -6.73
C PRO A 80 -2.84 14.15 -5.44
N LEU A 81 -1.97 13.79 -4.49
CA LEU A 81 -1.74 14.61 -3.30
C LEU A 81 -0.65 15.63 -3.60
N ASP A 82 -0.73 16.79 -2.94
CA ASP A 82 0.36 17.75 -2.90
C ASP A 82 1.55 17.19 -2.11
N ASP A 83 2.77 17.56 -2.50
CA ASP A 83 4.00 17.13 -1.82
C ASP A 83 4.03 17.51 -0.32
N THR A 84 3.28 18.55 0.05
CA THR A 84 3.13 18.98 1.46
C THR A 84 2.43 17.95 2.34
N GLU A 85 1.62 17.06 1.77
CA GLU A 85 0.96 15.97 2.49
C GLU A 85 1.92 14.79 2.75
N ILE A 86 3.06 14.73 2.03
CA ILE A 86 4.00 13.61 2.09
C ILE A 86 5.10 13.93 3.11
N MET A 87 4.89 13.46 4.35
CA MET A 87 5.75 13.77 5.48
C MET A 87 6.40 12.51 6.13
N PRO A 88 7.35 11.82 5.47
CA PRO A 88 7.96 10.60 6.02
C PRO A 88 8.63 10.77 7.39
N GLU A 89 9.21 11.94 7.66
CA GLU A 89 9.79 12.26 8.97
C GLU A 89 8.73 12.29 10.08
N LEU A 90 7.55 12.85 9.79
CA LEU A 90 6.42 12.86 10.70
C LEU A 90 5.92 11.42 10.90
N TRP A 91 5.69 10.67 9.82
CA TRP A 91 5.23 9.28 9.91
C TRP A 91 6.20 8.38 10.69
N THR A 92 7.51 8.64 10.57
CA THR A 92 8.56 7.96 11.35
C THR A 92 8.45 8.26 12.84
N LYS A 93 8.22 9.52 13.22
CA LYS A 93 7.99 9.92 14.62
C LYS A 93 6.70 9.31 15.16
N LEU A 94 5.63 9.31 14.38
CA LEU A 94 4.33 8.71 14.74
C LEU A 94 4.40 7.19 14.88
N ARG A 95 5.31 6.53 14.15
CA ARG A 95 5.55 5.08 14.24
C ARG A 95 6.38 4.70 15.49
N ALA A 96 7.27 5.58 15.94
CA ALA A 96 8.25 5.26 16.99
C ALA A 96 7.73 5.69 18.37
N ASP A 97 7.33 4.68 19.16
CA ASP A 97 7.25 4.60 20.63
C ASP A 97 6.91 5.87 21.45
N ASP A 98 5.85 5.72 22.26
CA ASP A 98 5.40 6.50 23.42
C ASP A 98 4.36 7.60 23.24
N TYR A 99 4.10 8.08 22.01
CA TYR A 99 2.97 8.97 21.76
C TYR A 99 2.07 8.38 20.66
N ASP A 100 0.96 7.78 21.07
CA ASP A 100 -0.15 7.46 20.17
C ASP A 100 -0.79 8.79 19.72
N LEU A 101 -0.23 9.34 18.65
CA LEU A 101 -0.73 10.57 18.01
C LEU A 101 -1.83 10.26 16.98
N GLY A 102 -2.26 9.00 16.90
CA GLY A 102 -3.36 8.57 16.04
C GLY A 102 -2.99 8.51 14.55
N PRO A 103 -4.00 8.29 13.69
CA PRO A 103 -3.81 8.23 12.24
C PRO A 103 -3.45 9.60 11.66
N VAL A 104 -2.85 9.57 10.47
CA VAL A 104 -2.52 10.77 9.69
C VAL A 104 -3.68 11.08 8.76
N GLU A 105 -4.29 12.25 8.91
CA GLU A 105 -5.22 12.76 7.90
C GLU A 105 -4.43 13.13 6.64
N MET A 106 -4.90 12.67 5.49
CA MET A 106 -4.39 13.07 4.18
C MET A 106 -5.51 13.73 3.40
N THR A 107 -5.17 14.79 2.67
CA THR A 107 -6.11 15.58 1.88
C THR A 107 -5.74 15.56 0.40
N ALA A 108 -6.73 15.41 -0.47
CA ALA A 108 -6.59 15.66 -1.90
C ALA A 108 -7.69 16.58 -2.40
N TYR A 109 -7.35 17.38 -3.42
CA TYR A 109 -8.25 18.30 -4.09
C TYR A 109 -8.57 17.77 -5.48
N THR A 110 -9.86 17.66 -5.79
CA THR A 110 -10.31 17.30 -7.13
C THR A 110 -10.29 18.53 -8.04
N GLU A 111 -10.35 18.31 -9.37
CA GLU A 111 -10.38 19.39 -10.35
C GLU A 111 -11.57 20.34 -10.19
N ASP A 112 -12.70 19.85 -9.68
CA ASP A 112 -13.91 20.63 -9.38
C ASP A 112 -13.91 21.28 -7.99
N GLY A 113 -12.80 21.18 -7.25
CA GLY A 113 -12.61 21.80 -5.94
C GLY A 113 -13.23 21.04 -4.77
N TYR A 114 -13.68 19.81 -4.99
CA TYR A 114 -14.09 18.91 -3.90
C TYR A 114 -12.86 18.44 -3.12
N VAL A 115 -13.04 18.30 -1.81
CA VAL A 115 -11.96 17.92 -0.87
C VAL A 115 -12.21 16.51 -0.38
N ILE A 116 -11.26 15.62 -0.65
CA ILE A 116 -11.26 14.25 -0.14
C ILE A 116 -10.32 14.21 1.06
N ARG A 117 -10.79 13.69 2.20
CA ARG A 117 -10.00 13.50 3.42
C ARG A 117 -10.12 12.09 3.92
N GLY A 118 -9.01 11.48 4.33
CA GLY A 118 -8.99 10.14 4.91
C GLY A 118 -7.89 9.99 5.95
N ASN A 119 -8.12 9.14 6.94
CA ASN A 119 -7.19 8.87 8.03
C ASN A 119 -6.43 7.57 7.79
N PHE A 120 -5.09 7.61 7.81
CA PHE A 120 -4.25 6.47 7.47
C PHE A 120 -3.22 6.16 8.54
N SER A 121 -2.95 4.87 8.71
CA SER A 121 -1.92 4.38 9.62
C SER A 121 -0.54 4.93 9.22
N PRO A 122 0.19 5.63 10.10
CA PRO A 122 1.54 6.10 9.81
C PRO A 122 2.49 4.94 9.41
N THR A 123 2.27 3.77 10.00
CA THR A 123 3.03 2.56 9.67
C THR A 123 2.79 2.11 8.23
N CYS A 124 1.53 2.12 7.78
CA CYS A 124 1.21 1.70 6.42
C CYS A 124 1.65 2.74 5.38
N LEU A 125 1.54 4.04 5.69
CA LEU A 125 2.06 5.12 4.84
C LEU A 125 3.57 4.97 4.63
N LEU A 126 4.32 4.78 5.71
CA LEU A 126 5.77 4.68 5.65
C LEU A 126 6.23 3.40 4.95
N ASP A 127 5.54 2.27 5.15
CA ASP A 127 5.84 1.04 4.42
C ASP A 127 5.52 1.15 2.93
N ALA A 128 4.43 1.83 2.55
CA ALA A 128 4.09 2.07 1.15
C ALA A 128 5.15 2.95 0.48
N TRP A 129 5.51 4.07 1.11
CA TRP A 129 6.56 4.97 0.65
C TRP A 129 7.90 4.27 0.51
N GLU A 130 8.37 3.59 1.57
CA GLU A 130 9.65 2.87 1.53
C GLU A 130 9.65 1.73 0.50
N ALA A 131 8.52 1.05 0.29
CA ALA A 131 8.41 -0.03 -0.70
C ALA A 131 8.49 0.51 -2.13
N VAL A 132 7.79 1.60 -2.42
CA VAL A 132 7.72 2.20 -3.76
C VAL A 132 9.02 2.95 -4.08
N GLY A 133 9.50 3.80 -3.17
CA GLY A 133 10.70 4.62 -3.32
C GLY A 133 10.49 6.05 -2.82
N GLU A 134 11.59 6.78 -2.62
CA GLU A 134 11.54 8.14 -2.03
C GLU A 134 10.77 9.14 -2.91
N ASP A 135 10.84 8.97 -4.24
CA ASP A 135 10.13 9.78 -5.24
C ASP A 135 8.71 9.28 -5.56
N ALA A 136 8.08 8.55 -4.63
CA ALA A 136 6.75 7.97 -4.85
C ALA A 136 5.67 9.05 -5.00
N CYS A 137 4.77 8.84 -5.96
CA CYS A 137 3.57 9.64 -6.15
C CYS A 137 2.39 9.01 -5.38
N PHE A 138 1.61 9.85 -4.70
CA PHE A 138 0.46 9.45 -3.90
C PHE A 138 -0.83 9.93 -4.55
N TYR A 139 -1.86 9.09 -4.49
CA TYR A 139 -3.18 9.40 -5.00
C TYR A 139 -4.26 8.95 -4.02
N LEU A 140 -5.11 9.87 -3.57
CA LEU A 140 -6.20 9.59 -2.62
C LEU A 140 -7.51 9.50 -3.39
N GLY A 141 -8.30 8.48 -3.08
CA GLY A 141 -9.54 8.22 -3.78
C GLY A 141 -10.35 7.09 -3.18
N PHE A 142 -11.38 6.69 -3.92
CA PHE A 142 -12.31 5.66 -3.46
C PHE A 142 -12.03 4.30 -4.11
N GLY A 143 -12.07 3.28 -3.27
CA GLY A 143 -11.80 1.90 -3.63
C GLY A 143 -12.93 0.92 -3.35
N GLY A 144 -12.70 -0.33 -3.73
CA GLY A 144 -13.61 -1.46 -3.50
C GLY A 144 -14.82 -1.56 -4.46
N MET A 145 -15.69 -2.53 -4.19
CA MET A 145 -16.84 -2.86 -5.06
C MET A 145 -17.98 -1.82 -5.06
N GLY A 146 -17.94 -0.80 -4.21
CA GLY A 146 -19.00 0.22 -4.13
C GLY A 146 -18.53 1.66 -3.86
N ARG A 147 -17.25 1.97 -4.02
CA ARG A 147 -16.65 3.29 -3.70
C ARG A 147 -16.83 3.72 -2.24
N GLN A 148 -17.06 2.77 -1.33
CA GLN A 148 -17.36 3.07 0.08
C GLN A 148 -16.12 3.10 0.99
N ARG A 149 -14.92 2.89 0.43
CA ARG A 149 -13.69 2.89 1.22
C ARG A 149 -12.69 3.84 0.61
N LEU A 150 -12.18 4.76 1.42
CA LEU A 150 -11.03 5.55 1.03
C LEU A 150 -9.79 4.66 0.97
N THR A 151 -8.98 4.96 -0.03
CA THR A 151 -7.79 4.23 -0.39
C THR A 151 -6.76 5.20 -0.87
N LEU A 152 -5.52 4.95 -0.48
CA LEU A 152 -4.36 5.66 -0.97
C LEU A 152 -3.58 4.74 -1.90
N LEU A 153 -3.35 5.18 -3.13
CA LEU A 153 -2.50 4.52 -4.09
C LEU A 153 -1.14 5.21 -4.09
N VAL A 154 -0.08 4.43 -3.99
CA VAL A 154 1.31 4.90 -3.98
C VAL A 154 2.03 4.23 -5.13
N ALA A 155 2.46 5.01 -6.10
CA ALA A 155 3.04 4.53 -7.35
C ALA A 155 4.42 5.12 -7.56
N PRO A 156 5.35 4.41 -8.21
CA PRO A 156 6.62 4.98 -8.58
C PRO A 156 6.40 6.09 -9.63
N PRO A 157 7.30 7.07 -9.76
CA PRO A 157 7.11 8.19 -10.67
C PRO A 157 7.04 7.72 -12.13
N GLU A 158 6.29 8.43 -12.97
CA GLU A 158 6.13 8.04 -14.37
C GLU A 158 7.48 7.87 -15.09
N GLY A 159 7.61 6.81 -15.89
CA GLY A 159 8.84 6.51 -16.62
C GLY A 159 9.96 5.87 -15.79
N SER A 160 9.77 5.68 -14.47
CA SER A 160 10.72 4.91 -13.66
C SER A 160 10.72 3.43 -14.06
N GLN A 161 11.75 3.04 -14.81
CA GLN A 161 12.00 1.62 -15.10
C GLN A 161 12.86 1.03 -13.99
N SER A 162 12.30 0.09 -13.23
CA SER A 162 13.08 -0.65 -12.24
C SER A 162 13.99 -1.68 -12.95
N LYS A 163 15.30 -1.64 -12.68
CA LYS A 163 16.20 -2.76 -13.02
C LYS A 163 16.00 -3.86 -11.97
N GLY A 164 15.21 -4.89 -12.29
CA GLY A 164 14.95 -6.04 -11.42
C GLY A 164 13.51 -6.12 -10.92
N VAL A 165 13.29 -6.73 -9.75
CA VAL A 165 11.94 -6.75 -9.13
C VAL A 165 11.56 -5.32 -8.78
N GLY A 166 10.44 -4.86 -9.34
CA GLY A 166 9.86 -3.54 -9.14
C GLY A 166 8.56 -3.61 -8.36
N VAL A 167 8.35 -2.61 -7.50
CA VAL A 167 7.01 -2.32 -6.98
C VAL A 167 6.25 -1.58 -8.07
N LEU A 168 5.08 -2.10 -8.43
CA LEU A 168 4.18 -1.48 -9.40
C LEU A 168 3.30 -0.45 -8.72
N ILE A 169 2.76 -0.81 -7.56
CA ILE A 169 1.89 0.05 -6.76
C ILE A 169 1.78 -0.50 -5.35
N ALA A 170 1.62 0.37 -4.36
CA ALA A 170 1.14 0.04 -3.04
C ALA A 170 -0.24 0.67 -2.83
N ARG A 171 -1.15 -0.09 -2.22
CA ARG A 171 -2.50 0.36 -1.86
C ARG A 171 -2.64 0.32 -0.35
N VAL A 172 -2.99 1.44 0.25
CA VAL A 172 -3.24 1.57 1.69
C VAL A 172 -4.72 1.83 1.93
N LEU A 173 -5.28 1.12 2.90
CA LEU A 173 -6.64 1.32 3.38
C LEU A 173 -6.69 2.40 4.47
N GLU A 174 -7.76 3.20 4.43
CA GLU A 174 -8.13 4.09 5.53
C GLU A 174 -8.35 3.31 6.84
N GLU A 175 -7.92 3.88 7.97
CA GLU A 175 -8.29 3.40 9.30
C GLU A 175 -9.76 3.72 9.58
N ARG A 176 -10.52 2.70 9.98
CA ARG A 176 -11.88 2.90 10.47
C ARG A 176 -11.83 3.09 11.98
N SER A 177 -12.34 4.23 12.43
CA SER A 177 -12.68 4.49 13.83
C SER A 177 -13.81 3.60 14.33
#